data_AF-A0A5S3UDB2-F1
#
_entry.id   AF-A0A5S3UDB2-F1
#
_cell.length_a   1.000
_cell.length_b   1.000
_cell.length_c   1.000
_cell.angle_alpha   90.00
_cell.angle_beta   90.00
_cell.angle_gamma   90.00
#
_symmetry.space_group_name_H-M   'P 1'
#
loop_
_entity.id
_entity.type
_entity.pdbx_description
1 polymer ?
#
loop_
_entity_poly.entity_id
_entity_poly.type
_entity_poly.pdbx_seq_one_letter_code
_entity_poly.pdbx_strand_id
1 'polypeptide(L)'
;MFESIQNLYKELMVATENHQVISMQVIIAVMYVLAFAISLFRAIGNRERFSDFLSIATVVTKYALTSLLMEYVLIFIAENQSIGNTQNIYLVACLINLLSIYILYLLHTKFSFNFGLLFFCVIKLTVVLSLAHFILWFKFVVLDIQAEHAYIHYIYSFIVLYISFTLAIVMLFPGLLKTKLKLLLSPSWPFHTKI
;
A
#
# COMPACT_ATOMS: atom_id res chain seq x y z
N MET A 1 -13.17 -24.90 -1.94
CA MET A 1 -12.35 -23.94 -1.14
C MET A 1 -11.71 -22.86 -2.02
N PHE A 2 -11.05 -23.22 -3.12
CA PHE A 2 -10.49 -22.26 -4.08
C PHE A 2 -11.57 -21.38 -4.73
N GLU A 3 -12.71 -21.98 -5.14
CA GLU A 3 -13.88 -21.25 -5.68
C GLU A 3 -14.50 -20.28 -4.69
N SER A 4 -14.57 -20.63 -3.40
CA SER A 4 -15.12 -19.74 -2.36
C SER A 4 -14.26 -18.51 -2.17
N ILE A 5 -12.93 -18.66 -2.22
CA ILE A 5 -11.97 -17.55 -2.17
C ILE A 5 -12.04 -16.72 -3.47
N GLN A 6 -12.22 -17.37 -4.62
CA GLN A 6 -12.34 -16.72 -5.92
C GLN A 6 -13.64 -15.91 -6.06
N ASN A 7 -14.74 -16.38 -5.48
CA ASN A 7 -16.02 -15.66 -5.42
C ASN A 7 -15.96 -14.49 -4.43
N LEU A 8 -15.38 -14.70 -3.25
CA LEU A 8 -15.11 -13.62 -2.30
C LEU A 8 -14.18 -12.55 -2.90
N TYR A 9 -13.17 -12.99 -3.65
CA TYR A 9 -12.27 -12.12 -4.41
C TYR A 9 -13.00 -11.30 -5.47
N LYS A 10 -13.86 -11.96 -6.26
CA LYS A 10 -14.70 -11.26 -7.24
C LYS A 10 -15.55 -10.22 -6.54
N GLU A 11 -16.34 -10.57 -5.53
CA GLU A 11 -17.21 -9.64 -4.79
C GLU A 11 -16.47 -8.48 -4.10
N LEU A 12 -15.29 -8.71 -3.49
CA LEU A 12 -14.53 -7.66 -2.81
C LEU A 12 -13.69 -6.77 -3.74
N MET A 13 -13.25 -7.29 -4.89
CA MET A 13 -12.35 -6.59 -5.83
C MET A 13 -13.08 -6.08 -7.08
N VAL A 14 -14.42 -6.04 -7.11
CA VAL A 14 -15.18 -5.61 -8.28
C VAL A 14 -14.90 -4.13 -8.61
N ALA A 15 -13.88 -3.90 -9.44
CA ALA A 15 -13.97 -2.98 -10.56
C ALA A 15 -14.38 -3.82 -11.77
N THR A 16 -15.69 -4.06 -11.94
CA THR A 16 -16.23 -4.48 -13.26
C THR A 16 -16.56 -3.23 -14.06
N GLU A 17 -16.64 -3.36 -15.38
CA GLU A 17 -17.12 -2.32 -16.30
C GLU A 17 -18.48 -1.73 -15.85
N ASN A 18 -19.30 -2.52 -15.13
CA ASN A 18 -20.50 -2.04 -14.45
C ASN A 18 -20.18 -1.53 -13.03
N HIS A 19 -20.15 -0.19 -12.90
CA HIS A 19 -19.98 0.60 -11.68
C HIS A 19 -21.12 0.45 -10.64
N GLN A 20 -21.57 -0.77 -10.32
CA GLN A 20 -22.71 -0.98 -9.41
C GLN A 20 -22.33 -1.18 -7.94
N VAL A 21 -21.04 -1.27 -7.61
CA VAL A 21 -20.56 -1.44 -6.22
C VAL A 21 -19.38 -0.51 -5.96
N ILE A 22 -19.38 0.16 -4.79
CA ILE A 22 -18.24 0.95 -4.34
C ILE A 22 -17.04 0.00 -4.17
N SER A 23 -16.02 0.14 -5.02
CA SER A 23 -14.79 -0.64 -4.92
C SER A 23 -14.10 -0.40 -3.57
N MET A 24 -13.51 -1.45 -2.97
CA MET A 24 -12.71 -1.34 -1.75
C MET A 24 -11.59 -0.30 -1.86
N GLN A 25 -11.11 -0.02 -3.08
CA GLN A 25 -10.11 1.02 -3.33
C GLN A 25 -10.63 2.44 -3.04
N VAL A 26 -11.92 2.69 -3.28
CA VAL A 26 -12.58 3.97 -2.97
C VAL A 26 -12.69 4.14 -1.46
N ILE A 27 -13.07 3.09 -0.73
CA ILE A 27 -13.14 3.10 0.74
C ILE A 27 -11.75 3.40 1.32
N ILE A 28 -10.70 2.72 0.83
CA ILE A 28 -9.32 2.95 1.25
C ILE A 28 -8.89 4.39 0.93
N ALA A 29 -9.19 4.91 -0.25
CA ALA A 29 -8.87 6.28 -0.63
C ALA A 29 -9.52 7.30 0.32
N VAL A 30 -10.79 7.12 0.67
CA VAL A 30 -11.50 7.97 1.64
C VAL A 30 -10.83 7.88 3.02
N MET A 31 -10.49 6.68 3.49
CA MET A 31 -9.79 6.52 4.76
C MET A 31 -8.42 7.22 4.76
N TYR A 32 -7.68 7.18 3.65
CA TYR A 32 -6.38 7.85 3.50
C TYR A 32 -6.54 9.38 3.53
N VAL A 33 -7.54 9.93 2.84
CA VAL A 33 -7.85 11.37 2.88
C VAL A 33 -8.25 11.80 4.29
N LEU A 34 -9.10 11.02 4.96
CA LEU A 34 -9.48 11.29 6.35
C LEU A 34 -8.27 11.22 7.29
N ALA A 35 -7.40 10.22 7.13
CA ALA A 35 -6.18 10.10 7.93
C ALA A 35 -5.26 11.31 7.74
N PHE A 36 -5.09 11.77 6.50
CA PHE A 36 -4.31 12.97 6.20
C PHE A 36 -4.94 14.23 6.83
N ALA A 37 -6.24 14.44 6.65
CA ALA A 37 -6.95 15.59 7.21
C ALA A 37 -6.85 15.63 8.74
N ILE A 38 -7.12 14.50 9.41
CA ILE A 38 -7.01 14.39 10.88
C ILE A 38 -5.58 14.65 11.33
N SER A 39 -4.58 14.09 10.64
CA SER A 39 -3.18 14.31 11.01
C SER A 39 -2.75 15.76 10.81
N LEU A 40 -3.23 16.43 9.75
CA LEU A 40 -3.01 17.87 9.55
C LEU A 40 -3.62 18.69 10.69
N PHE A 41 -4.87 18.41 11.09
CA PHE A 41 -5.50 19.08 12.23
C PHE A 41 -4.74 18.85 13.54
N ARG A 42 -4.25 17.63 13.79
CA ARG A 42 -3.46 17.31 14.98
C ARG A 42 -2.07 17.98 14.96
N ALA A 43 -1.44 18.07 13.79
CA ALA A 43 -0.15 18.71 13.61
C ALA A 43 -0.22 20.23 13.84
N ILE A 44 -1.23 20.90 13.29
CA ILE A 44 -1.46 22.35 13.51
C ILE A 44 -1.71 22.64 15.00
N GLY A 45 -2.44 21.76 15.69
CA GLY A 45 -2.72 21.90 17.12
C GLY A 45 -1.60 21.45 18.06
N ASN A 46 -0.41 21.07 17.56
CA ASN A 46 0.70 20.47 18.33
C ASN A 46 0.30 19.22 19.16
N ARG A 47 -0.73 18.49 18.74
CA ARG A 47 -1.26 17.31 19.45
C ARG A 47 -0.67 15.98 18.97
N GLU A 48 0.16 15.99 17.93
CA GLU A 48 0.78 14.82 17.34
C GLU A 48 2.27 15.06 17.08
N ARG A 49 3.08 13.98 17.12
CA ARG A 49 4.48 14.08 16.73
C ARG A 49 4.53 14.37 15.23
N PHE A 50 5.28 15.40 14.84
CA PHE A 50 5.43 15.75 13.42
C PHE A 50 5.98 14.59 12.57
N SER A 51 6.74 13.66 13.17
CA SER A 51 7.16 12.39 12.56
C SER A 51 5.99 11.52 12.09
N ASP A 52 4.90 11.44 12.87
CA ASP A 52 3.72 10.66 12.51
C ASP A 52 2.99 11.33 11.33
N PHE A 53 2.83 12.66 11.37
CA PHE A 53 2.28 13.45 10.26
C PHE A 53 3.08 13.25 8.96
N LEU A 54 4.40 13.34 9.04
CA LEU A 54 5.30 13.17 7.88
C LEU A 54 5.18 11.76 7.27
N SER A 55 5.05 10.75 8.13
CA SER A 55 4.83 9.37 7.70
C SER A 55 3.48 9.21 6.99
N ILE A 56 2.41 9.78 7.54
CA ILE A 56 1.08 9.75 6.93
C ILE A 56 1.08 10.49 5.58
N ALA A 57 1.64 11.71 5.54
CA ALA A 57 1.74 12.50 4.32
C ALA A 57 2.45 11.73 3.20
N THR A 58 3.60 11.12 3.52
CA THR A 58 4.38 10.36 2.52
C THR A 58 3.60 9.16 1.98
N VAL A 59 2.91 8.42 2.86
CA VAL A 59 2.08 7.26 2.44
C VAL A 59 0.90 7.69 1.57
N VAL A 60 0.24 8.79 1.94
CA VAL A 60 -0.93 9.31 1.20
C VAL A 60 -0.52 9.84 -0.17
N THR A 61 0.56 10.63 -0.27
CA THR A 61 1.09 11.09 -1.55
C THR A 61 1.50 9.93 -2.44
N LYS A 62 2.18 8.92 -1.88
CA LYS A 62 2.55 7.71 -2.61
C LYS A 62 1.31 6.99 -3.15
N TYR A 63 0.30 6.78 -2.31
CA TYR A 63 -0.94 6.10 -2.70
C TYR A 63 -1.65 6.85 -3.83
N ALA A 64 -1.80 8.17 -3.72
CA ALA A 64 -2.40 8.99 -4.76
C ALA A 64 -1.64 8.86 -6.10
N LEU A 65 -0.31 8.93 -6.07
CA LEU A 65 0.54 8.77 -7.25
C LEU A 65 0.36 7.39 -7.89
N THR A 66 0.40 6.31 -7.09
CA THR A 66 0.25 4.95 -7.60
C THR A 66 -1.16 4.68 -8.14
N SER A 67 -2.20 5.25 -7.53
CA SER A 67 -3.58 5.10 -8.00
C SER A 67 -3.80 5.79 -9.34
N LEU A 68 -3.32 7.04 -9.48
CA LEU A 68 -3.38 7.77 -10.76
C LEU A 68 -2.60 7.06 -11.87
N LEU A 69 -1.43 6.52 -11.53
CA LEU A 69 -0.62 5.76 -12.47
C LEU A 69 -1.34 4.48 -12.94
N MET A 70 -1.96 3.74 -12.03
CA MET A 70 -2.74 2.54 -12.39
C MET A 70 -3.96 2.89 -13.25
N GLU A 71 -4.67 3.98 -12.94
CA GLU A 71 -5.79 4.46 -13.74
C GLU A 71 -5.37 4.81 -15.17
N TYR A 72 -4.28 5.58 -15.31
CA TYR A 72 -3.69 5.90 -16.61
C TYR A 72 -3.35 4.64 -17.41
N VAL A 73 -2.77 3.64 -16.74
CA VAL A 73 -2.41 2.36 -17.37
C VAL A 73 -3.63 1.55 -17.80
N LEU A 74 -4.71 1.54 -17.00
CA LEU A 74 -5.95 0.86 -17.38
C LEU A 74 -6.60 1.50 -18.61
N ILE A 75 -6.60 2.83 -18.68
CA ILE A 75 -7.06 3.57 -19.88
C ILE A 75 -6.18 3.19 -21.09
N PHE A 76 -4.86 3.19 -20.93
CA PHE A 76 -3.93 2.82 -21.99
C PHE A 76 -4.16 1.40 -22.53
N ILE A 77 -4.43 0.41 -21.65
CA ILE A 77 -4.77 -0.95 -22.06
C ILE A 77 -6.09 -0.96 -22.85
N ALA A 78 -7.11 -0.26 -22.36
CA ALA A 78 -8.42 -0.21 -22.99
C ALA A 78 -8.34 0.37 -24.41
N GLU A 79 -7.49 1.38 -24.62
CA GLU A 79 -7.31 2.05 -25.90
C GLU A 79 -6.38 1.31 -26.87
N ASN A 80 -5.28 0.70 -26.39
CA ASN A 80 -4.22 0.16 -27.26
C ASN A 80 -4.13 -1.37 -27.31
N GLN A 81 -4.96 -2.10 -26.55
CA GLN A 81 -4.99 -3.57 -26.43
C GLN A 81 -3.63 -4.25 -26.15
N SER A 82 -2.61 -3.48 -25.74
CA SER A 82 -1.25 -3.98 -25.54
C SER A 82 -1.02 -4.37 -24.08
N ILE A 83 -1.23 -5.64 -23.79
CA ILE A 83 -1.10 -6.19 -22.43
C ILE A 83 0.38 -6.38 -22.04
N GLY A 84 1.23 -6.79 -22.99
CA GLY A 84 2.61 -7.21 -22.70
C GLY A 84 3.49 -6.11 -22.10
N ASN A 85 3.49 -4.91 -22.70
CA ASN A 85 4.34 -3.82 -22.20
C ASN A 85 3.82 -3.22 -20.89
N THR A 86 2.51 -3.37 -20.65
CA THR A 86 1.81 -2.86 -19.48
C THR A 86 2.21 -3.58 -18.18
N GLN A 87 2.69 -4.82 -18.26
CA GLN A 87 3.13 -5.59 -17.08
C GLN A 87 4.36 -4.98 -16.39
N ASN A 88 5.11 -4.11 -17.08
CA ASN A 88 6.19 -3.33 -16.46
C ASN A 88 5.71 -2.36 -15.37
N ILE A 89 4.40 -2.10 -15.29
CA ILE A 89 3.82 -1.27 -14.24
C ILE A 89 4.10 -1.80 -12.83
N TYR A 90 4.20 -3.12 -12.67
CA TYR A 90 4.54 -3.73 -11.39
C TYR A 90 5.97 -3.39 -10.96
N LEU A 91 6.92 -3.27 -11.89
CA LEU A 91 8.28 -2.80 -11.58
C LEU A 91 8.27 -1.31 -11.21
N VAL A 92 7.52 -0.49 -11.94
CA VAL A 92 7.37 0.94 -11.62
C VAL A 92 6.76 1.12 -10.23
N ALA A 93 5.72 0.37 -9.89
CA ALA A 93 5.10 0.39 -8.56
C ALA A 93 6.09 -0.06 -7.47
N CYS A 94 6.92 -1.06 -7.74
CA CYS A 94 8.02 -1.47 -6.85
C CYS A 94 8.99 -0.31 -6.60
N LEU A 95 9.46 0.35 -7.66
CA LEU A 95 10.40 1.48 -7.57
C LEU A 95 9.79 2.68 -6.84
N ILE A 96 8.51 3.00 -7.06
CA ILE A 96 7.81 4.07 -6.34
C ILE A 96 7.76 3.77 -4.83
N ASN A 97 7.51 2.50 -4.45
CA ASN A 97 7.52 2.12 -3.03
C ASN A 97 8.92 2.28 -2.40
N LEU A 98 9.98 1.86 -3.09
CA LEU A 98 11.37 2.05 -2.62
C LEU A 98 11.74 3.53 -2.52
N LEU A 99 11.39 4.32 -3.53
CA LEU A 99 11.61 5.76 -3.55
C LEU A 99 10.85 6.45 -2.40
N SER A 100 9.62 6.03 -2.13
CA SER A 100 8.82 6.55 -1.02
C SER A 100 9.48 6.28 0.34
N ILE A 101 10.05 5.09 0.56
CA ILE A 101 10.82 4.79 1.77
C ILE A 101 12.04 5.69 1.87
N TYR A 102 12.78 5.87 0.77
CA TYR A 102 13.97 6.72 0.75
C TYR A 102 13.64 8.18 1.06
N ILE A 103 12.59 8.72 0.46
CA ILE A 103 12.08 10.09 0.73
C ILE A 103 11.66 10.20 2.20
N LEU A 104 10.91 9.23 2.73
CA LEU A 104 10.46 9.23 4.11
C LEU A 104 11.64 9.28 5.09
N TYR A 105 12.68 8.47 4.82
CA TYR A 105 13.92 8.44 5.60
C TYR A 105 14.63 9.79 5.55
N LEU A 106 14.85 10.35 4.35
CA LEU A 106 15.50 11.65 4.18
C LEU A 106 14.76 12.77 4.92
N LEU A 107 13.43 12.80 4.82
CA LEU A 107 12.61 13.79 5.53
C LEU A 107 12.78 13.63 7.05
N HIS A 108 12.76 12.40 7.58
CA HIS A 108 12.97 12.17 9.01
C HIS A 108 14.38 12.59 9.48
N THR A 109 15.42 12.30 8.70
CA THR A 109 16.79 12.68 9.05
C THR A 109 17.00 14.20 8.97
N LYS A 110 16.43 14.87 7.98
CA LYS A 110 16.62 16.32 7.78
C LYS A 110 15.98 17.15 8.89
N PHE A 111 14.85 16.70 9.41
CA PHE A 111 14.13 17.41 10.47
C PHE A 111 14.43 16.88 11.89
N SER A 112 15.49 16.05 12.04
CA SER A 112 15.98 15.55 13.34
C SER A 112 14.91 14.91 14.24
N PHE A 113 13.96 14.19 13.64
CA PHE A 113 12.86 13.61 14.41
C PHE A 113 13.22 12.22 14.97
N ASN A 114 12.84 11.98 16.23
CA ASN A 114 12.84 10.66 16.81
C ASN A 114 11.93 9.72 15.99
N PHE A 115 12.49 8.63 15.49
CA PHE A 115 11.75 7.63 14.72
C PHE A 115 10.62 7.02 15.56
N GLY A 116 9.38 7.31 15.17
CA GLY A 116 8.17 6.80 15.83
C GLY A 116 7.84 5.36 15.45
N LEU A 117 6.90 4.75 16.18
CA LEU A 117 6.38 3.41 15.85
C LEU A 117 5.70 3.39 14.49
N LEU A 118 5.02 4.48 14.11
CA LEU A 118 4.35 4.60 12.81
C LEU A 118 5.35 4.59 11.66
N PHE A 119 6.47 5.31 11.79
CA PHE A 119 7.57 5.30 10.81
C PHE A 119 8.06 3.87 10.52
N PHE A 120 8.39 3.10 11.56
CA PHE A 120 8.84 1.71 11.38
C PHE A 120 7.75 0.81 10.79
N CYS A 121 6.49 1.01 11.18
CA CYS A 121 5.36 0.27 10.62
C CYS A 121 5.22 0.54 9.11
N VAL A 122 5.25 1.82 8.72
CA VAL A 122 5.15 2.26 7.32
C VAL A 122 6.28 1.67 6.48
N ILE A 123 7.53 1.74 6.96
CA ILE A 123 8.67 1.14 6.24
C ILE A 123 8.45 -0.35 6.03
N LYS A 124 8.14 -1.11 7.09
CA LYS A 124 7.96 -2.56 6.99
C LYS A 124 6.90 -2.94 5.97
N LEU A 125 5.72 -2.33 6.09
CA LEU A 125 4.60 -2.62 5.19
C LEU A 125 4.92 -2.20 3.74
N THR A 126 5.63 -1.09 3.55
CA THR A 126 6.02 -0.62 2.21
C THR A 126 7.09 -1.53 1.58
N VAL A 127 8.01 -2.09 2.37
CA VAL A 127 8.97 -3.10 1.88
C VAL A 127 8.23 -4.37 1.44
N VAL A 128 7.30 -4.88 2.23
CA VAL A 128 6.50 -6.06 1.85
C VAL A 128 5.72 -5.80 0.56
N LEU A 129 5.14 -4.61 0.43
CA LEU A 129 4.41 -4.22 -0.79
C LEU A 129 5.35 -4.15 -2.01
N SER A 130 6.54 -3.56 -1.86
CA SER A 130 7.57 -3.52 -2.91
C SER A 130 7.98 -4.93 -3.36
N LEU A 131 8.22 -5.85 -2.42
CA LEU A 131 8.52 -7.25 -2.72
C LEU A 131 7.37 -7.93 -3.46
N ALA A 132 6.12 -7.70 -3.04
CA ALA A 132 4.95 -8.27 -3.71
C ALA A 132 4.85 -7.82 -5.18
N HIS A 133 5.06 -6.52 -5.44
CA HIS A 133 5.11 -5.99 -6.80
C HIS A 133 6.26 -6.58 -7.61
N PHE A 134 7.45 -6.71 -7.01
CA PHE A 134 8.61 -7.29 -7.69
C PHE A 134 8.40 -8.76 -8.05
N ILE A 135 7.85 -9.57 -7.14
CA ILE A 135 7.53 -10.99 -7.40
C ILE A 135 6.57 -11.11 -8.57
N LEU A 136 5.54 -10.26 -8.63
CA LEU A 136 4.55 -10.30 -9.70
C LEU A 136 5.15 -9.87 -11.05
N TRP A 137 5.96 -8.80 -11.04
CA TRP A 137 6.70 -8.38 -12.23
C TRP A 137 7.64 -9.49 -12.73
N PHE A 138 8.38 -10.12 -11.82
CA PHE A 138 9.30 -11.21 -12.17
C PHE A 138 8.55 -12.39 -12.80
N LYS A 139 7.40 -12.78 -12.25
CA LYS A 139 6.55 -13.82 -12.83
C LYS A 139 6.11 -13.48 -14.26
N PHE A 140 5.61 -12.27 -14.46
CA PHE A 140 4.98 -11.89 -15.73
C PHE A 140 5.96 -11.49 -16.82
N VAL A 141 7.02 -10.77 -16.48
CA VAL A 141 7.95 -10.17 -17.46
C VAL A 141 9.22 -10.99 -17.61
N VAL A 142 9.75 -11.55 -16.52
CA VAL A 142 11.03 -12.30 -16.58
C VAL A 142 10.80 -13.78 -16.90
N LEU A 143 9.81 -14.40 -16.26
CA LEU A 143 9.48 -15.80 -16.49
C LEU A 143 8.45 -16.02 -17.62
N ASP A 144 7.78 -14.95 -18.07
CA ASP A 144 6.67 -14.98 -19.05
C ASP A 144 5.56 -16.00 -18.71
N ILE A 145 5.29 -16.17 -17.41
CA ILE A 145 4.26 -17.11 -16.93
C ILE A 145 2.94 -16.36 -16.75
N GLN A 146 2.07 -16.47 -17.74
CA GLN A 146 0.76 -15.81 -17.73
C GLN A 146 -0.29 -16.59 -16.92
N ALA A 147 -0.62 -17.82 -17.33
CA ALA A 147 -1.73 -18.59 -16.76
C ALA A 147 -1.33 -19.52 -15.59
N GLU A 148 -0.14 -20.09 -15.63
CA GLU A 148 0.32 -20.98 -14.56
C GLU A 148 0.54 -20.19 -13.27
N HIS A 149 0.35 -20.86 -12.13
CA HIS A 149 0.45 -20.27 -10.80
C HIS A 149 -0.49 -19.08 -10.55
N ALA A 150 -1.74 -19.17 -11.02
CA ALA A 150 -2.78 -18.16 -10.80
C ALA A 150 -2.95 -17.74 -9.32
N TYR A 151 -2.67 -18.65 -8.38
CA TYR A 151 -2.68 -18.39 -6.93
C TYR A 151 -1.75 -17.25 -6.50
N ILE A 152 -0.66 -16.99 -7.23
CA ILE A 152 0.27 -15.89 -6.93
C ILE A 152 -0.44 -14.53 -7.10
N HIS A 153 -1.35 -14.39 -8.08
CA HIS A 153 -2.13 -13.17 -8.27
C HIS A 153 -3.11 -12.95 -7.11
N TYR A 154 -3.79 -14.01 -6.67
CA TYR A 154 -4.70 -13.92 -5.54
C TYR A 154 -3.97 -13.55 -4.24
N ILE A 155 -2.81 -14.18 -3.98
CA ILE A 155 -1.97 -13.86 -2.83
C ILE A 155 -1.49 -12.40 -2.90
N TYR A 156 -1.01 -11.96 -4.07
CA TYR A 156 -0.58 -10.58 -4.27
C TYR A 156 -1.71 -9.59 -3.99
N SER A 157 -2.88 -9.78 -4.59
CA SER A 157 -4.02 -8.90 -4.38
C SER A 157 -4.46 -8.85 -2.92
N PHE A 158 -4.45 -9.99 -2.24
CA PHE A 158 -4.71 -10.06 -0.81
C PHE A 158 -3.68 -9.26 -0.01
N ILE A 159 -2.38 -9.41 -0.30
CA ILE A 159 -1.30 -8.66 0.36
C ILE A 159 -1.48 -7.15 0.15
N VAL A 160 -1.71 -6.72 -1.09
CA VAL A 160 -1.89 -5.30 -1.43
C VAL A 160 -3.09 -4.72 -0.69
N LEU A 161 -4.24 -5.41 -0.72
CA LEU A 161 -5.45 -4.97 -0.05
C LEU A 161 -5.27 -4.93 1.47
N TYR A 162 -4.71 -6.01 2.04
CA TYR A 162 -4.44 -6.12 3.47
C TYR A 162 -3.53 -5.00 3.96
N ILE A 163 -2.41 -4.77 3.27
CA ILE A 163 -1.45 -3.72 3.63
C ILE A 163 -2.09 -2.34 3.52
N SER A 164 -2.85 -2.08 2.44
CA SER A 164 -3.49 -0.78 2.23
C SER A 164 -4.53 -0.51 3.33
N PHE A 165 -5.34 -1.51 3.68
CA PHE A 165 -6.31 -1.40 4.77
C PHE A 165 -5.62 -1.24 6.14
N THR A 166 -4.56 -2.01 6.38
CA THR A 166 -3.77 -1.94 7.61
C THR A 166 -3.15 -0.56 7.77
N LEU A 167 -2.54 -0.01 6.71
CA LEU A 167 -2.01 1.35 6.68
C LEU A 167 -3.11 2.37 6.98
N ALA A 168 -4.28 2.26 6.37
CA ALA A 168 -5.42 3.15 6.65
C ALA A 168 -5.76 3.19 8.15
N ILE A 169 -5.87 2.02 8.78
CA ILE A 169 -6.21 1.89 10.20
C ILE A 169 -5.12 2.50 11.10
N VAL A 170 -3.85 2.16 10.88
CA VAL A 170 -2.76 2.64 11.74
C VAL A 170 -2.52 4.14 11.58
N MET A 171 -2.83 4.72 10.42
CA MET A 171 -2.75 6.17 10.21
C MET A 171 -3.90 6.92 10.89
N LEU A 172 -5.12 6.38 10.86
CA LEU A 172 -6.27 6.96 11.59
C LEU A 172 -6.06 6.86 13.11
N PHE A 173 -5.57 5.71 13.58
CA PHE A 173 -5.40 5.41 15.00
C PHE A 173 -3.96 4.95 15.33
N PRO A 174 -2.95 5.86 15.31
CA PRO A 174 -1.55 5.50 15.59
C PRO A 174 -1.33 4.86 16.97
N GLY A 175 -2.22 5.14 17.93
CA GLY A 175 -2.22 4.54 19.26
C GLY A 175 -2.33 3.01 19.27
N LEU A 176 -2.90 2.40 18.22
CA LEU A 176 -3.02 0.93 18.12
C LEU A 176 -1.66 0.23 18.09
N LEU A 177 -0.61 0.89 17.57
CA LEU A 177 0.75 0.35 17.51
C LEU A 177 1.39 0.17 18.90
N LYS A 178 0.84 0.82 19.94
CA LYS A 178 1.27 0.64 21.33
C LYS A 178 0.61 -0.57 22.01
N THR A 179 -0.42 -1.15 21.37
CA THR A 179 -1.19 -2.27 21.93
C THR A 179 -0.72 -3.62 21.38
N LYS A 180 -1.29 -4.72 21.87
CA LYS A 180 -1.03 -6.08 21.34
C LYS A 180 -1.48 -6.25 19.88
N LEU A 181 -2.36 -5.38 19.36
CA LEU A 181 -2.81 -5.38 17.96
C LEU A 181 -1.68 -5.05 16.97
N LYS A 182 -0.55 -4.52 17.45
CA LYS A 182 0.65 -4.31 16.63
C LYS A 182 1.13 -5.57 15.91
N LEU A 183 0.88 -6.76 16.46
CA LEU A 183 1.31 -8.03 15.86
C LEU A 183 0.55 -8.36 14.58
N LEU A 184 -0.72 -7.97 14.50
CA LEU A 184 -1.52 -8.08 13.28
C LEU A 184 -1.12 -6.98 12.30
N LEU A 185 -1.05 -5.73 12.78
CA LEU A 185 -0.87 -4.55 11.93
C LEU A 185 0.58 -4.34 11.44
N SER A 186 1.57 -4.91 12.13
CA SER A 186 2.98 -4.83 11.78
C SER A 186 3.67 -6.12 12.22
N PRO A 187 3.67 -7.17 11.38
CA PRO A 187 4.30 -8.43 11.74
C PRO A 187 5.74 -8.19 12.18
N SER A 188 6.07 -8.72 13.36
CA SER A 188 7.39 -8.55 13.95
C SER A 188 8.41 -9.32 13.11
N TRP A 189 9.28 -8.62 12.37
CA TRP A 189 10.57 -9.19 11.98
C TRP A 189 11.32 -9.61 13.27
N PRO A 190 12.17 -10.65 13.25
CA PRO A 190 12.86 -11.17 14.42
C PRO A 190 13.96 -10.23 14.93
N PHE A 191 14.12 -9.04 14.36
CA PHE A 191 14.96 -8.00 14.93
C PHE A 191 14.27 -7.42 16.16
N HIS A 192 14.56 -8.03 17.30
CA HIS A 192 14.42 -7.47 18.64
C HIS A 192 15.25 -6.18 18.72
N THR A 193 14.75 -5.08 18.17
CA THR A 193 15.27 -3.76 18.54
C THR A 193 14.61 -3.39 19.86
N LYS A 194 15.35 -3.60 20.96
CA LYS A 194 15.07 -2.95 22.23
C LYS A 194 15.07 -1.44 21.97
N ILE A 195 13.89 -0.83 22.06
CA ILE A 195 13.74 0.63 22.21
C ILE A 195 14.09 0.97 23.65
#